data_AF-A0A525J6U2-F1
#
_entry.id   AF-A0A525J6U2-F1
#
_cell.length_a   1.000
_cell.length_b   1.000
_cell.length_c   1.000
_cell.angle_alpha   90.00
_cell.angle_beta   90.00
_cell.angle_gamma   90.00
#
_symmetry.space_group_name_H-M   'P 1'
#
loop_
_entity.id
_entity.type
_entity.pdbx_description
1 polymer ?
#
loop_
_entity_poly.entity_id
_entity_poly.type
_entity_poly.pdbx_seq_one_letter_code
_entity_poly.pdbx_strand_id
1 'polypeptide(L)'
;MIDAGRAGAGKGWSFHKPPPLNWERETPKYRVTRDMRPAERARYRFEPPFGTILDSGVWQYGTRAYKAGEIIETTAWPHPSFMPLTYGAERVLEFFNTRMKSRLTTSPWFGDSLRLDDGLTGAPIVSAAPPQLKQMDLRPAS
;
A
#
# COMPACT_ATOMS: atom_id res chain seq x y z
N MET A 1 -58.42 11.16 -5.45
CA MET A 1 -57.34 10.88 -6.41
C MET A 1 -56.05 11.03 -5.61
N ILE A 2 -55.45 9.91 -5.20
CA ILE A 2 -54.41 9.83 -4.17
C ILE A 2 -53.07 9.46 -4.83
N ASP A 3 -52.05 10.18 -4.37
CA ASP A 3 -50.63 9.84 -4.19
C ASP A 3 -49.60 9.85 -5.31
N ALA A 4 -48.43 10.29 -4.85
CA ALA A 4 -47.19 10.55 -5.52
C ALA A 4 -46.36 9.27 -5.69
N GLY A 5 -45.87 9.05 -6.91
CA GLY A 5 -44.87 8.01 -7.23
C GLY A 5 -43.51 8.63 -7.47
N ARG A 6 -42.74 8.78 -6.39
CA ARG A 6 -41.35 9.26 -6.31
C ARG A 6 -40.45 8.51 -7.31
N ALA A 7 -39.84 9.23 -8.26
CA ALA A 7 -38.81 8.68 -9.14
C ALA A 7 -37.56 8.32 -8.31
N GLY A 8 -37.27 7.01 -8.21
CA GLY A 8 -36.09 6.50 -7.56
C GLY A 8 -34.82 6.94 -8.29
N ALA A 9 -34.07 7.83 -7.66
CA ALA A 9 -32.68 8.08 -8.02
C ALA A 9 -31.83 6.83 -7.73
N GLY A 10 -30.88 6.54 -8.61
CA GLY A 10 -29.73 5.70 -8.28
C GLY A 10 -29.69 4.35 -8.95
N LYS A 11 -29.03 4.31 -10.11
CA LYS A 11 -28.14 3.20 -10.51
C LYS A 11 -27.11 3.76 -11.48
N GLY A 12 -26.17 4.52 -10.93
CA GLY A 12 -24.93 4.84 -11.63
C GLY A 12 -24.19 3.53 -11.89
N TRP A 13 -23.84 3.27 -13.15
CA TRP A 13 -23.00 2.14 -13.51
C TRP A 13 -21.61 2.39 -12.93
N SER A 14 -21.29 1.75 -11.80
CA SER A 14 -19.93 1.70 -11.27
C SER A 14 -19.21 0.54 -11.92
N PHE A 15 -18.17 0.82 -12.71
CA PHE A 15 -17.23 -0.21 -13.20
C PHE A 15 -16.39 -0.83 -12.07
N HIS A 16 -16.42 -0.24 -10.88
CA HIS A 16 -15.70 -0.75 -9.73
C HIS A 16 -16.58 -1.71 -8.96
N LYS A 17 -16.17 -2.99 -8.94
CA LYS A 17 -16.65 -3.96 -7.96
C LYS A 17 -16.45 -3.34 -6.56
N PRO A 18 -17.43 -3.45 -5.66
CA PRO A 18 -17.22 -3.00 -4.30
C PRO A 18 -15.99 -3.73 -3.71
N PRO A 19 -15.17 -3.04 -2.90
CA PRO A 19 -14.02 -3.66 -2.26
C PRO A 19 -14.47 -4.87 -1.44
N PRO A 20 -13.78 -6.02 -1.52
CA PRO A 20 -14.02 -7.15 -0.63
C PRO A 20 -13.82 -6.76 0.83
N LEU A 21 -14.54 -7.40 1.75
CA LEU A 21 -14.38 -7.14 3.18
C LEU A 21 -12.94 -7.47 3.63
N ASN A 22 -12.32 -6.58 4.41
CA ASN A 22 -10.98 -6.73 4.98
C ASN A 22 -9.85 -6.94 3.95
N TRP A 23 -10.04 -6.48 2.70
CA TRP A 23 -9.02 -6.59 1.66
C TRP A 23 -7.70 -5.90 2.05
N GLU A 24 -7.73 -4.90 2.94
CA GLU A 24 -6.53 -4.24 3.45
C GLU A 24 -5.65 -5.16 4.31
N ARG A 25 -6.20 -6.24 4.84
CA ARG A 25 -5.50 -7.20 5.72
C ARG A 25 -5.00 -8.44 4.98
N GLU A 26 -5.42 -8.63 3.73
CA GLU A 26 -4.98 -9.74 2.90
C GLU A 26 -3.61 -9.43 2.27
N THR A 27 -2.67 -10.37 2.34
CA THR A 27 -1.37 -10.22 1.65
C THR A 27 -1.57 -10.24 0.13
N PRO A 28 -1.11 -9.22 -0.61
CA PRO A 28 -1.26 -9.10 -2.04
C PRO A 28 -0.61 -10.25 -2.77
N LYS A 29 -1.34 -10.79 -3.74
CA LYS A 29 -0.86 -11.86 -4.60
C LYS A 29 -0.67 -11.34 -6.01
N TYR A 30 0.48 -11.68 -6.59
CA TYR A 30 0.85 -11.26 -7.93
C TYR A 30 1.33 -12.44 -8.75
N ARG A 31 1.05 -12.40 -10.05
CA ARG A 31 1.72 -13.23 -11.04
C ARG A 31 2.88 -12.46 -11.65
N VAL A 32 4.06 -13.08 -11.61
CA VAL A 32 5.27 -12.57 -12.24
C VAL A 32 5.11 -12.68 -13.76
N THR A 33 5.27 -11.57 -14.48
CA THR A 33 5.02 -11.52 -15.94
C THR A 33 6.24 -11.83 -16.79
N ARG A 34 7.43 -11.73 -16.22
CA ARG A 34 8.73 -11.99 -16.84
C ARG A 34 9.73 -12.40 -15.78
N ASP A 35 10.80 -13.08 -16.17
CA ASP A 35 11.86 -13.46 -15.24
C ASP A 35 12.42 -12.23 -14.50
N MET A 36 12.52 -12.32 -13.18
CA MET A 36 13.03 -11.27 -12.31
C MET A 36 14.23 -11.74 -11.52
N ARG A 37 15.17 -10.83 -11.32
CA ARG A 37 16.31 -11.02 -10.41
C ARG A 37 16.16 -10.09 -9.20
N PRO A 38 16.72 -10.45 -8.04
CA PRO A 38 16.78 -9.52 -6.93
C PRO A 38 17.75 -8.38 -7.26
N ALA A 39 17.62 -7.25 -6.57
CA ALA A 39 18.62 -6.20 -6.60
C ALA A 39 20.01 -6.74 -6.22
N GLU A 40 21.04 -6.37 -6.97
CA GLU A 40 22.43 -6.82 -6.75
C GLU A 40 22.96 -6.38 -5.38
N ARG A 41 22.63 -5.15 -4.95
CA ARG A 41 23.05 -4.62 -3.66
C ARG A 41 21.96 -4.84 -2.62
N ALA A 42 22.29 -5.57 -1.56
CA ALA A 42 21.37 -5.90 -0.48
C ALA A 42 20.73 -4.67 0.20
N ARG A 43 21.46 -3.54 0.28
CA ARG A 43 20.95 -2.31 0.89
C ARG A 43 19.68 -1.77 0.25
N TYR A 44 19.46 -2.01 -1.05
CA TYR A 44 18.30 -1.52 -1.77
C TYR A 44 16.98 -2.09 -1.24
N ARG A 45 17.02 -3.24 -0.55
CA ARG A 45 15.84 -3.82 0.12
C ARG A 45 15.31 -2.95 1.27
N PHE A 46 16.15 -2.07 1.81
CA PHE A 46 15.81 -1.17 2.92
C PHE A 46 15.64 0.28 2.47
N GLU A 47 15.72 0.54 1.16
CA GLU A 47 15.53 1.87 0.58
C GLU A 47 14.10 2.01 0.02
N PRO A 48 13.59 3.24 -0.14
CA PRO A 48 12.32 3.46 -0.82
C PRO A 48 12.35 2.98 -2.28
N PRO A 49 11.19 2.77 -2.92
CA PRO A 49 11.08 2.02 -4.18
C PRO A 49 11.44 2.84 -5.43
N PHE A 50 12.57 3.55 -5.39
CA PHE A 50 13.15 4.29 -6.52
C PHE A 50 14.57 3.82 -6.87
N GLY A 51 15.21 2.99 -6.03
CA GLY A 51 16.62 2.63 -6.18
C GLY A 51 16.95 1.80 -7.43
N THR A 52 15.99 1.04 -7.95
CA THR A 52 16.19 0.13 -9.11
C THR A 52 15.09 0.22 -10.17
N ILE A 53 14.27 1.28 -10.15
CA ILE A 53 13.02 1.34 -10.93
C ILE A 53 13.18 1.33 -12.46
N LEU A 54 14.36 1.65 -12.97
CA LEU A 54 14.65 1.65 -14.41
C LEU A 54 15.01 0.27 -14.96
N ASP A 55 15.35 -0.69 -14.09
CA ASP A 55 15.70 -2.05 -14.52
C ASP A 55 14.45 -2.95 -14.53
N SER A 56 13.94 -3.19 -15.74
CA SER A 56 12.72 -3.98 -15.94
C SER A 56 12.82 -5.46 -15.57
N GLY A 57 14.04 -5.98 -15.33
CA GLY A 57 14.30 -7.36 -14.93
C GLY A 57 14.77 -7.50 -13.49
N VAL A 58 14.72 -6.42 -12.70
CA VAL A 58 15.13 -6.42 -11.30
C VAL A 58 13.99 -5.99 -10.41
N TRP A 59 13.72 -6.79 -9.39
CA TRP A 59 12.83 -6.39 -8.32
C TRP A 59 13.64 -6.04 -7.08
N GLN A 60 13.54 -4.77 -6.65
CA GLN A 60 14.26 -4.20 -5.51
C GLN A 60 14.18 -5.06 -4.24
N TYR A 61 12.97 -5.53 -3.94
CA TYR A 61 12.65 -6.28 -2.73
C TYR A 61 12.70 -7.79 -2.94
N GLY A 62 13.12 -8.24 -4.13
CA GLY A 62 13.30 -9.65 -4.43
C GLY A 62 14.35 -10.28 -3.51
N THR A 63 14.05 -11.47 -2.99
CA THR A 63 14.97 -12.25 -2.16
C THR A 63 15.73 -13.31 -2.95
N ARG A 64 15.21 -13.68 -4.11
CA ARG A 64 15.79 -14.66 -5.05
C ARG A 64 15.42 -14.31 -6.50
N ALA A 65 15.81 -15.14 -7.46
CA ALA A 65 15.26 -15.09 -8.81
C ALA A 65 13.82 -15.61 -8.84
N TYR A 66 12.98 -15.01 -9.67
CA TYR A 66 11.58 -15.39 -9.90
C TYR A 66 11.36 -15.65 -11.38
N LYS A 67 10.52 -16.65 -11.69
CA LYS A 67 10.22 -17.03 -13.07
C LYS A 67 8.93 -16.43 -13.58
N ALA A 68 8.88 -16.16 -14.88
CA ALA A 68 7.62 -15.79 -15.54
C ALA A 68 6.53 -16.84 -15.25
N GLY A 69 5.35 -16.38 -14.91
CA GLY A 69 4.21 -17.21 -14.55
C GLY A 69 4.11 -17.58 -13.07
N GLU A 70 5.18 -17.39 -12.29
CA GLU A 70 5.19 -17.68 -10.85
C GLU A 70 4.21 -16.78 -10.08
N ILE A 71 3.52 -17.35 -9.09
CA ILE A 71 2.65 -16.59 -8.18
C ILE A 71 3.41 -16.32 -6.90
N ILE A 72 3.43 -15.05 -6.48
CA ILE A 72 4.09 -14.61 -5.25
C ILE A 72 3.12 -13.86 -4.35
N GLU A 73 3.34 -13.95 -3.05
CA GLU A 73 2.71 -13.11 -2.04
C GLU A 73 3.79 -12.20 -1.44
N THR A 74 3.50 -10.92 -1.27
CA THR A 74 4.49 -10.00 -0.71
C THR A 74 3.84 -8.81 0.00
N THR A 75 4.45 -8.41 1.11
CA THR A 75 4.13 -7.18 1.84
C THR A 75 4.97 -5.99 1.38
N ALA A 76 5.98 -6.21 0.53
CA ALA A 76 6.80 -5.14 -0.04
C ALA A 76 6.13 -4.52 -1.27
N TRP A 77 6.66 -3.38 -1.75
CA TRP A 77 6.18 -2.80 -3.01
C TRP A 77 6.44 -3.77 -4.18
N PRO A 78 5.44 -3.98 -5.06
CA PRO A 78 5.58 -4.88 -6.20
C PRO A 78 6.49 -4.28 -7.28
N HIS A 79 7.00 -5.13 -8.18
CA HIS A 79 7.57 -4.63 -9.43
C HIS A 79 6.44 -4.07 -10.32
N PRO A 80 6.64 -2.96 -11.06
CA PRO A 80 5.59 -2.36 -11.90
C PRO A 80 4.96 -3.29 -12.94
N SER A 81 5.69 -4.31 -13.39
CA SER A 81 5.22 -5.26 -14.40
C SER A 81 4.42 -6.43 -13.84
N PHE A 82 4.31 -6.59 -12.52
CA PHE A 82 3.55 -7.69 -11.94
C PHE A 82 2.07 -7.62 -12.30
N MET A 83 1.43 -8.78 -12.45
CA MET A 83 -0.01 -8.88 -12.70
C MET A 83 -0.72 -9.15 -11.37
N PRO A 84 -1.61 -8.25 -10.90
CA PRO A 84 -2.32 -8.46 -9.64
C PRO A 84 -3.34 -9.60 -9.75
N LEU A 85 -3.48 -10.39 -8.67
CA LEU A 85 -4.43 -11.51 -8.59
C LEU A 85 -5.48 -11.34 -7.48
N THR A 86 -5.26 -10.41 -6.55
CA THR A 86 -6.21 -10.04 -5.49
C THR A 86 -6.58 -8.56 -5.59
N TYR A 87 -7.72 -8.18 -5.02
CA TYR A 87 -8.16 -6.78 -5.00
C TYR A 87 -7.11 -5.87 -4.34
N GLY A 88 -6.49 -6.33 -3.24
CA GLY A 88 -5.40 -5.60 -2.60
C GLY A 88 -4.18 -5.42 -3.50
N ALA A 89 -3.81 -6.45 -4.27
CA ALA A 89 -2.74 -6.36 -5.25
C ALA A 89 -3.04 -5.32 -6.34
N GLU A 90 -4.29 -5.24 -6.82
CA GLU A 90 -4.71 -4.22 -7.79
C GLU A 90 -4.56 -2.81 -7.23
N ARG A 91 -5.07 -2.57 -6.01
CA ARG A 91 -5.01 -1.25 -5.36
C ARG A 91 -3.56 -0.83 -5.07
N VAL A 92 -2.72 -1.77 -4.60
CA VAL A 92 -1.31 -1.51 -4.33
C VAL A 92 -0.57 -1.17 -5.62
N LEU A 93 -0.76 -1.94 -6.69
CA LEU A 93 -0.07 -1.70 -7.95
C LEU A 93 -0.52 -0.40 -8.62
N GLU A 94 -1.82 -0.09 -8.58
CA GLU A 94 -2.38 1.19 -9.04
C GLU A 94 -1.79 2.37 -8.27
N PHE A 95 -1.80 2.29 -6.93
CA PHE A 95 -1.22 3.32 -6.08
C PHE A 95 0.29 3.45 -6.35
N PHE A 96 0.99 2.33 -6.44
CA PHE A 96 2.40 2.31 -6.74
C PHE A 96 2.64 3.09 -8.05
N ASN A 97 1.99 2.71 -9.15
CA ASN A 97 2.26 3.29 -10.48
C ASN A 97 1.88 4.77 -10.62
N THR A 98 1.01 5.31 -9.76
CA THR A 98 0.55 6.71 -9.82
C THR A 98 1.30 7.67 -8.90
N ARG A 99 2.11 7.16 -7.96
CA ARG A 99 2.75 7.99 -6.91
C ARG A 99 4.23 8.24 -7.13
N MET A 100 4.72 9.33 -6.55
CA MET A 100 6.15 9.66 -6.51
C MET A 100 6.91 8.72 -5.57
N LYS A 101 7.64 7.77 -6.16
CA LYS A 101 8.33 6.68 -5.45
C LYS A 101 9.32 7.12 -4.37
N SER A 102 9.97 8.27 -4.57
CA SER A 102 10.91 8.85 -3.61
C SER A 102 10.28 9.27 -2.28
N ARG A 103 8.95 9.37 -2.22
CA ARG A 103 8.19 9.72 -1.01
C ARG A 103 7.53 8.53 -0.34
N LEU A 104 7.55 7.37 -0.98
CA LEU A 104 6.96 6.16 -0.40
C LEU A 104 7.88 5.63 0.71
N THR A 105 7.28 4.96 1.69
CA THR A 105 8.02 4.14 2.64
C THR A 105 8.63 2.92 1.94
N THR A 106 9.44 2.15 2.67
CA THR A 106 10.03 0.88 2.16
C THR A 106 8.98 -0.20 1.90
N SER A 107 7.80 -0.08 2.51
CA SER A 107 6.72 -1.05 2.44
C SER A 107 5.34 -0.37 2.45
N PRO A 108 4.36 -0.88 1.69
CA PRO A 108 2.94 -0.51 1.81
C PRO A 108 2.26 -1.06 3.08
N TRP A 109 2.92 -1.95 3.82
CA TRP A 109 2.39 -2.54 5.06
C TRP A 109 2.73 -1.70 6.29
N PHE A 110 1.73 -1.46 7.12
CA PHE A 110 1.89 -0.81 8.43
C PHE A 110 1.16 -1.62 9.49
N GLY A 111 1.93 -2.33 10.32
CA GLY A 111 1.38 -3.33 11.24
C GLY A 111 0.67 -4.44 10.44
N ASP A 112 -0.62 -4.63 10.72
CA ASP A 112 -1.42 -5.74 10.18
C ASP A 112 -2.28 -5.34 8.97
N SER A 113 -2.04 -4.17 8.37
CA SER A 113 -2.84 -3.70 7.24
C SER A 113 -2.06 -2.87 6.23
N LEU A 114 -2.61 -2.85 5.02
CA LEU A 114 -2.29 -1.91 3.96
C LEU A 114 -2.51 -0.47 4.38
N ARG A 115 -1.55 0.38 4.05
CA ARG A 115 -1.73 1.83 4.07
C ARG A 115 -1.18 2.42 2.77
N LEU A 116 -2.09 2.84 1.91
CA LEU A 116 -1.78 3.48 0.64
C LEU A 116 -1.78 5.00 0.82
N ASP A 117 -0.71 5.51 1.41
CA ASP A 117 -0.52 6.92 1.77
C ASP A 117 0.82 7.42 1.24
N ASP A 118 0.86 8.62 0.67
CA ASP A 118 2.07 9.26 0.13
C ASP A 118 2.56 10.42 1.02
N GLY A 119 1.94 10.60 2.19
CA GLY A 119 2.26 11.66 3.13
C GLY A 119 1.85 13.06 2.67
N LEU A 120 1.18 13.18 1.52
CA LEU A 120 0.67 14.43 0.97
C LEU A 120 -0.86 14.45 0.82
N THR A 121 -1.47 13.28 0.61
CA THR A 121 -2.91 13.15 0.33
C THR A 121 -3.79 12.68 1.51
N GLY A 122 -3.26 12.69 2.74
CA GLY A 122 -4.04 12.40 3.95
C GLY A 122 -4.07 13.58 4.92
N ALA A 123 -5.26 14.09 5.24
CA ALA A 123 -5.47 14.84 6.47
C ALA A 123 -4.94 14.00 7.65
N PRO A 124 -4.22 14.60 8.62
CA PRO A 124 -3.63 13.85 9.71
C PRO A 124 -4.72 13.14 10.50
N ILE A 125 -4.78 11.80 10.46
CA ILE A 125 -5.38 11.03 11.55
C ILE A 125 -4.37 11.06 12.70
N VAL A 126 -4.22 12.24 13.29
CA VAL A 126 -3.51 12.45 14.52
C VAL A 126 -4.60 12.46 15.58
N SER A 127 -4.88 11.29 16.17
CA SER A 127 -5.13 11.29 17.60
C SER A 127 -3.78 11.04 18.29
N ALA A 128 -2.88 12.00 18.15
CA ALA A 128 -1.83 12.17 19.15
C ALA A 128 -2.51 12.92 20.29
N ALA A 129 -3.03 12.16 21.26
CA ALA A 129 -3.11 12.73 22.59
C ALA A 129 -1.67 13.17 22.94
N PRO A 130 -1.43 14.46 23.25
CA PRO A 130 -0.13 14.89 23.73
C PRO A 130 0.24 14.03 24.95
N PRO A 131 1.51 13.64 25.14
CA PRO A 131 1.91 13.07 26.41
C PRO A 131 1.56 14.10 27.48
N GLN A 132 0.63 13.76 28.38
CA GLN A 132 0.36 14.60 29.54
C GLN A 132 1.68 14.70 30.31
N LEU A 133 2.30 15.87 30.28
CA LEU A 133 3.46 16.19 31.10
C LEU A 133 3.02 16.00 32.55
N LYS A 134 3.57 14.96 33.21
CA LYS A 134 3.40 14.81 34.66
C LYS A 134 4.00 16.05 35.29
N GLN A 135 3.14 16.85 35.92
CA GLN A 135 3.54 18.02 36.68
C GLN A 135 4.53 17.56 37.76
N MET A 136 5.78 18.02 37.66
CA MET A 136 6.82 17.71 38.65
C MET A 136 6.50 18.49 39.92
N ASP A 137 6.20 17.77 40.99
CA ASP A 137 5.89 18.32 42.30
C ASP A 137 7.20 18.82 42.95
N LEU A 138 7.52 20.10 42.73
CA LEU A 138 8.65 20.77 43.37
C LEU A 138 8.24 21.19 44.79
N ARG A 139 8.16 20.22 45.71
CA ARG A 139 8.13 20.55 47.14
C ARG A 139 9.56 20.85 47.60
N PRO A 140 9.82 21.98 48.27
CA PRO A 140 11.09 22.20 48.93
C PRO A 140 11.25 21.16 50.06
N ALA A 141 12.42 20.51 50.10
CA ALA A 141 12.86 19.78 51.27
C ALA A 141 13.22 20.82 52.36
N SER A 142 12.53 20.71 53.50
CA SER A 142 12.70 21.37 54.81
C SER A 142 13.53 22.65 54.91
#